data_AF-A0A6J6NQI7-F1
#
_entry.id   AF-A0A6J6NQI7-F1
#
_cell.length_a   1.000
_cell.length_b   1.000
_cell.length_c   1.000
_cell.angle_alpha   90.00
_cell.angle_beta   90.00
_cell.angle_gamma   90.00
#
_symmetry.space_group_name_H-M   'P 1'
#
loop_
_entity.id
_entity.type
_entity.pdbx_description
1 polymer ?
#
loop_
_entity_poly.entity_id
_entity_poly.type
_entity_poly.pdbx_seq_one_letter_code
_entity_poly.pdbx_strand_id
1 'polypeptide(L)'
;MKQKLPPLRPRRVRRLSLFAAFMAFFMMAVEPTYASGTLQFYVTIPNTQTAPGTGDGQGVDGADDTTPSSLELDAIKTVDAAAMALVSLAARQVDLARQPDGAREIAKNLTTNTYQWSDAQFACLDQLWTKESHWNYKARNKSSGAHGIAQALPATKMEVVGTDWRTNPVTQITWGLKYISERYETPCKAWSKFKRSRWY
;
A
#
# COMPACT_ATOMS: atom_id res chain seq x y z
N MET A 1 -56.21 15.16 63.88
CA MET A 1 -56.19 15.22 62.41
C MET A 1 -55.16 16.25 61.98
N LYS A 2 -54.02 15.85 61.39
CA LYS A 2 -52.96 16.75 60.90
C LYS A 2 -52.98 16.75 59.38
N GLN A 3 -53.44 17.82 58.75
CA GLN A 3 -53.43 17.99 57.29
C GLN A 3 -52.03 18.45 56.84
N LYS A 4 -51.43 17.73 55.88
CA LYS A 4 -50.16 18.11 55.23
C LYS A 4 -50.44 18.99 54.01
N LEU A 5 -49.80 20.14 53.94
CA LEU A 5 -49.82 21.07 52.79
C LEU A 5 -48.84 20.58 51.69
N PRO A 6 -49.18 20.64 50.39
CA PRO A 6 -48.29 20.15 49.32
C PRO A 6 -47.21 21.18 48.91
N PRO A 7 -46.00 20.74 48.49
CA PRO A 7 -44.93 21.64 48.06
C PRO A 7 -45.13 22.17 46.62
N LEU A 8 -44.89 23.46 46.43
CA LEU A 8 -44.94 24.16 45.13
C LEU A 8 -43.66 23.89 44.31
N ARG A 9 -43.82 23.47 43.04
CA ARG A 9 -42.72 23.29 42.08
C ARG A 9 -42.29 24.63 41.46
N PRO A 10 -40.99 24.95 41.38
CA PRO A 10 -40.53 26.13 40.64
C PRO A 10 -40.55 25.89 39.11
N ARG A 11 -41.16 26.83 38.40
CA ARG A 11 -41.31 26.85 36.93
C ARG A 11 -40.09 27.54 36.31
N ARG A 12 -39.27 26.80 35.55
CA ARG A 12 -38.11 27.36 34.82
C ARG A 12 -38.59 28.32 33.73
N VAL A 13 -38.23 29.60 33.85
CA VAL A 13 -38.46 30.61 32.82
C VAL A 13 -37.36 30.50 31.77
N ARG A 14 -37.71 30.15 30.53
CA ARG A 14 -36.78 30.22 29.39
C ARG A 14 -36.56 31.68 29.04
N ARG A 15 -35.35 32.19 29.26
CA ARG A 15 -34.95 33.52 28.78
C ARG A 15 -34.77 33.44 27.26
N LEU A 16 -35.73 34.01 26.54
CA LEU A 16 -35.60 34.31 25.12
C LEU A 16 -34.79 35.61 25.01
N SER A 17 -33.56 35.54 24.48
CA SER A 17 -32.80 36.74 24.16
C SER A 17 -32.85 36.94 22.65
N LEU A 18 -33.59 37.96 22.23
CA LEU A 18 -33.42 38.63 20.95
C LEU A 18 -32.00 39.19 20.90
N PHE A 19 -31.29 39.02 19.78
CA PHE A 19 -30.54 40.08 19.11
C PHE A 19 -30.03 39.52 17.78
N ALA A 20 -30.79 39.82 16.73
CA ALA A 20 -30.29 39.79 15.36
C ALA A 20 -29.16 40.82 15.25
N ALA A 21 -27.97 40.36 14.89
CA ALA A 21 -26.86 41.22 14.51
C ALA A 21 -26.12 40.57 13.33
N PHE A 22 -26.31 41.19 12.16
CA PHE A 22 -25.35 41.25 11.06
C PHE A 22 -24.82 39.92 10.51
N MET A 23 -25.69 39.25 9.75
CA MET A 23 -25.26 38.68 8.47
C MET A 23 -24.73 39.81 7.58
N ALA A 24 -23.63 39.56 6.87
CA ALA A 24 -22.94 40.43 5.91
C ALA A 24 -21.86 41.36 6.48
N PHE A 25 -20.64 40.82 6.70
CA PHE A 25 -19.41 41.32 6.06
C PHE A 25 -18.20 40.39 6.35
N PHE A 26 -18.09 39.26 5.65
CA PHE A 26 -16.80 38.63 5.26
C PHE A 26 -17.07 37.51 4.24
N MET A 27 -17.60 37.90 3.08
CA MET A 27 -17.66 37.08 1.87
C MET A 27 -16.68 37.69 0.88
N MET A 28 -15.39 37.40 1.03
CA MET A 28 -14.42 37.48 -0.06
C MET A 28 -13.18 36.64 0.24
N ALA A 29 -12.86 35.79 -0.72
CA ALA A 29 -11.62 35.06 -0.94
C ALA A 29 -11.25 33.94 0.05
N VAL A 30 -12.03 32.85 0.02
CA VAL A 30 -11.38 31.54 -0.13
C VAL A 30 -12.17 30.80 -1.20
N GLU A 31 -11.72 30.86 -2.45
CA GLU A 31 -12.07 29.81 -3.39
C GLU A 31 -11.38 28.53 -2.89
N PRO A 32 -12.09 27.45 -2.53
CA PRO A 32 -11.50 26.14 -2.66
C PRO A 32 -11.58 25.84 -4.16
N THR A 33 -10.68 26.45 -4.94
CA THR A 33 -10.37 25.91 -6.26
C THR A 33 -10.01 24.46 -6.00
N TYR A 34 -10.84 23.58 -6.55
CA TYR A 34 -10.78 22.14 -6.40
C TYR A 34 -9.40 21.62 -6.81
N ALA A 35 -8.48 21.58 -5.85
CA ALA A 35 -7.30 20.75 -5.92
C ALA A 35 -7.73 19.33 -5.57
N SER A 36 -8.23 18.61 -6.57
CA SER A 36 -8.07 17.16 -6.62
C SER A 36 -7.80 16.81 -8.07
N GLY A 37 -6.51 16.58 -8.32
CA GLY A 37 -5.98 16.27 -9.64
C GLY A 37 -6.63 15.01 -10.18
N THR A 38 -7.29 15.16 -11.32
CA THR A 38 -7.49 14.08 -12.28
C THR A 38 -6.11 13.60 -12.70
N LEU A 39 -5.57 12.56 -12.05
CA LEU A 39 -4.44 11.80 -12.60
C LEU A 39 -4.97 10.95 -13.75
N GLN A 40 -5.16 11.58 -14.90
CA GLN A 40 -5.28 10.90 -16.17
C GLN A 40 -3.87 10.48 -16.59
N PHE A 41 -3.51 9.24 -16.28
CA PHE A 41 -2.23 8.67 -16.71
C PHE A 41 -2.33 8.31 -18.19
N TYR A 42 -1.92 9.21 -19.07
CA TYR A 42 -1.70 8.88 -20.48
C TYR A 42 -0.24 8.42 -20.64
N VAL A 43 -0.04 7.12 -20.87
CA VAL A 43 1.22 6.59 -21.39
C VAL A 43 1.19 6.77 -22.90
N THR A 44 1.76 7.85 -23.40
CA THR A 44 2.17 7.91 -24.80
C THR A 44 3.52 7.23 -24.89
N ILE A 45 3.56 6.04 -25.51
CA ILE A 45 4.80 5.33 -25.82
C ILE A 45 5.39 5.98 -27.08
N PRO A 46 6.54 6.66 -27.05
CA PRO A 46 7.32 6.85 -28.26
C PRO A 46 7.91 5.49 -28.64
N ASN A 47 7.35 4.87 -29.67
CA ASN A 47 8.00 3.73 -30.32
C ASN A 47 9.18 4.29 -31.14
N THR A 48 10.40 4.12 -30.64
CA THR A 48 11.60 4.32 -31.46
C THR A 48 12.34 2.99 -31.56
N GLN A 49 12.17 2.36 -32.71
CA GLN A 49 12.99 1.26 -33.19
C GLN A 49 14.46 1.70 -33.24
N THR A 50 15.37 0.91 -32.68
CA THR A 50 16.70 0.75 -33.27
C THR A 50 17.34 -0.58 -32.87
N ALA A 51 17.61 -1.40 -33.87
CA ALA A 51 18.71 -2.37 -33.93
C ALA A 51 19.34 -2.20 -35.34
N PRO A 52 20.55 -2.72 -35.64
CA PRO A 52 21.73 -3.00 -34.83
C PRO A 52 23.01 -2.34 -35.43
N GLY A 53 24.14 -2.33 -34.71
CA GLY A 53 25.43 -1.89 -35.24
C GLY A 53 26.62 -2.58 -34.56
N THR A 54 27.25 -3.49 -35.31
CA THR A 54 28.44 -4.29 -35.00
C THR A 54 29.72 -3.46 -35.12
N GLY A 55 30.76 -3.75 -34.33
CA GLY A 55 32.10 -3.19 -34.53
C GLY A 55 33.14 -3.76 -33.55
N ASP A 56 33.98 -4.66 -34.07
CA ASP A 56 35.09 -5.36 -33.41
C ASP A 56 36.22 -4.45 -32.92
N GLY A 57 37.01 -4.97 -31.97
CA GLY A 57 38.04 -4.25 -31.23
C GLY A 57 39.42 -4.13 -31.90
N GLN A 58 40.33 -3.42 -31.19
CA GLN A 58 41.75 -3.75 -30.98
C GLN A 58 42.35 -2.64 -30.09
N GLY A 59 42.97 -2.98 -28.95
CA GLY A 59 43.93 -2.09 -28.28
C GLY A 59 45.32 -2.21 -28.93
N VAL A 60 46.22 -1.23 -28.80
CA VAL A 60 47.30 -1.15 -27.79
C VAL A 60 47.99 0.23 -27.91
N ASP A 61 48.49 0.74 -26.77
CA ASP A 61 49.71 1.57 -26.57
C ASP A 61 49.52 2.95 -25.90
N GLY A 62 49.76 2.96 -24.58
CA GLY A 62 50.69 3.86 -23.88
C GLY A 62 50.44 5.36 -23.85
N ALA A 63 49.91 5.86 -22.72
CA ALA A 63 50.43 7.03 -21.98
C ALA A 63 49.61 7.23 -20.69
N ASP A 64 50.29 7.55 -19.61
CA ASP A 64 49.71 7.93 -18.31
C ASP A 64 48.93 9.25 -18.46
N ASP A 65 47.62 9.16 -18.61
CA ASP A 65 46.70 10.30 -18.64
C ASP A 65 45.56 10.03 -17.65
N THR A 66 45.65 10.62 -16.45
CA THR A 66 44.58 10.61 -15.43
C THR A 66 43.36 11.45 -15.82
N THR A 67 43.25 11.87 -17.08
CA THR A 67 42.04 12.46 -17.65
C THR A 67 41.13 11.31 -18.12
N PRO A 68 39.99 11.03 -17.47
CA PRO A 68 39.11 9.98 -17.94
C PRO A 68 38.68 10.32 -19.38
N SER A 69 39.04 9.42 -20.29
CA SER A 69 38.64 9.52 -21.69
C SER A 69 37.12 9.50 -21.76
N SER A 70 36.54 10.20 -22.74
CA SER A 70 35.08 10.22 -22.97
C SER A 70 34.47 8.82 -23.13
N LEU A 71 35.29 7.81 -23.45
CA LEU A 71 34.93 6.39 -23.54
C LEU A 71 34.78 5.70 -22.16
N GLU A 72 35.48 6.16 -21.12
CA GLU A 72 35.28 5.71 -19.74
C GLU A 72 34.06 6.36 -19.08
N LEU A 73 33.62 7.52 -19.58
CA LEU A 73 32.39 8.18 -19.13
C LEU A 73 31.13 7.44 -19.59
N ASP A 74 31.19 6.72 -20.73
CA ASP A 74 30.14 5.80 -21.21
C ASP A 74 30.10 4.48 -20.43
N ALA A 75 31.20 4.12 -19.76
CA ALA A 75 31.24 2.98 -18.83
C ALA A 75 30.66 3.32 -17.45
N ILE A 76 30.43 4.60 -17.15
CA ILE A 76 29.55 5.00 -16.06
C ILE A 76 28.13 4.64 -16.49
N LYS A 77 27.62 3.52 -15.96
CA LYS A 77 26.19 3.22 -16.01
C LYS A 77 25.46 4.37 -15.30
N THR A 78 25.08 5.39 -16.05
CA THR A 78 24.23 6.45 -15.56
C THR A 78 22.91 5.78 -15.20
N VAL A 79 22.58 5.77 -13.90
CA VAL A 79 21.27 5.28 -13.48
C VAL A 79 20.29 6.37 -13.86
N ASP A 80 19.42 6.06 -14.81
CA ASP A 80 18.36 6.98 -15.23
C ASP A 80 17.61 7.51 -14.01
N ALA A 81 17.44 8.83 -13.93
CA ALA A 81 16.84 9.47 -12.78
C ALA A 81 15.39 9.00 -12.54
N ALA A 82 14.66 8.65 -13.61
CA ALA A 82 13.33 8.07 -13.49
C ALA A 82 13.39 6.63 -12.95
N ALA A 83 14.38 5.83 -13.34
CA ALA A 83 14.61 4.52 -12.73
C ALA A 83 14.90 4.64 -11.22
N MET A 84 15.75 5.58 -10.80
CA MET A 84 16.00 5.85 -9.37
C MET A 84 14.73 6.32 -8.63
N ALA A 85 13.91 7.14 -9.27
CA ALA A 85 12.64 7.58 -8.70
C ALA A 85 11.67 6.41 -8.49
N LEU A 86 11.56 5.49 -9.45
CA LEU A 86 10.73 4.28 -9.32
C LEU A 86 11.22 3.37 -8.20
N VAL A 87 12.53 3.14 -8.10
CA VAL A 87 13.12 2.35 -7.01
C VAL A 87 12.85 2.99 -5.65
N SER A 88 12.99 4.31 -5.53
CA SER A 88 12.68 5.05 -4.30
C SER A 88 11.21 4.93 -3.90
N LEU A 89 10.29 5.03 -4.86
CA LEU A 89 8.86 4.82 -4.61
C LEU A 89 8.57 3.40 -4.15
N ALA A 90 9.16 2.38 -4.80
CA ALA A 90 9.01 0.99 -4.40
C ALA A 90 9.54 0.75 -2.97
N ALA A 91 10.72 1.28 -2.63
CA ALA A 91 11.28 1.19 -1.29
C ALA A 91 10.36 1.82 -0.23
N ARG A 92 9.79 2.99 -0.54
CA ARG A 92 8.79 3.63 0.33
C ARG A 92 7.55 2.77 0.55
N GLN A 93 7.05 2.10 -0.50
CA GLN A 93 5.91 1.17 -0.35
C GLN A 93 6.26 0.01 0.58
N VAL A 94 7.48 -0.55 0.46
CA VAL A 94 7.97 -1.59 1.36
C VAL A 94 8.01 -1.09 2.80
N ASP A 95 8.54 0.11 3.04
CA ASP A 95 8.61 0.68 4.39
C ASP A 95 7.24 0.93 5.00
N LEU A 96 6.27 1.41 4.23
CA LEU A 96 4.88 1.54 4.66
C LEU A 96 4.30 0.17 5.02
N ALA A 97 4.52 -0.83 4.16
CA ALA A 97 4.00 -2.18 4.35
C ALA A 97 4.63 -2.93 5.55
N ARG A 98 5.71 -2.40 6.15
CA ARG A 98 6.28 -2.95 7.39
C ARG A 98 5.38 -2.71 8.60
N GLN A 99 4.48 -1.73 8.52
CA GLN A 99 3.46 -1.48 9.53
C GLN A 99 2.16 -2.19 9.15
N PRO A 100 1.39 -2.71 10.13
CA PRO A 100 0.12 -3.40 9.87
C PRO A 100 -0.86 -2.60 9.01
N ASP A 101 -1.03 -1.31 9.29
CA ASP A 101 -1.98 -0.47 8.56
C ASP A 101 -1.50 -0.16 7.13
N GLY A 102 -0.19 0.04 6.94
CA GLY A 102 0.37 0.18 5.60
C GLY A 102 0.28 -1.12 4.81
N ALA A 103 0.49 -2.28 5.44
CA ALA A 103 0.31 -3.58 4.79
C ALA A 103 -1.13 -3.78 4.31
N ARG A 104 -2.12 -3.36 5.11
CA ARG A 104 -3.53 -3.37 4.74
C ARG A 104 -3.83 -2.48 3.55
N GLU A 105 -3.28 -1.27 3.52
CA GLU A 105 -3.46 -0.33 2.41
C GLU A 105 -2.91 -0.89 1.10
N ILE A 106 -1.68 -1.41 1.12
CA ILE A 106 -1.06 -2.07 -0.03
C ILE A 106 -1.90 -3.27 -0.48
N ALA A 107 -2.31 -4.13 0.45
CA ALA A 107 -3.15 -5.27 0.12
C ALA A 107 -4.48 -4.84 -0.49
N LYS A 108 -5.13 -3.80 0.05
CA LYS A 108 -6.39 -3.28 -0.51
C LYS A 108 -6.19 -2.80 -1.94
N ASN A 109 -5.14 -2.01 -2.19
CA ASN A 109 -4.81 -1.54 -3.53
C ASN A 109 -4.61 -2.70 -4.51
N LEU A 110 -3.83 -3.71 -4.14
CA LEU A 110 -3.59 -4.90 -4.96
C LEU A 110 -4.86 -5.71 -5.18
N THR A 111 -5.71 -5.89 -4.16
CA THR A 111 -6.98 -6.62 -4.32
C THR A 111 -7.91 -5.96 -5.34
N THR A 112 -7.98 -4.63 -5.34
CA THR A 112 -8.83 -3.87 -6.26
C THR A 112 -8.21 -3.81 -7.66
N ASN A 113 -6.94 -3.44 -7.76
CA ASN A 113 -6.30 -3.13 -9.04
C ASN A 113 -5.84 -4.37 -9.81
N THR A 114 -5.46 -5.44 -9.11
CA THR A 114 -4.93 -6.67 -9.74
C THR A 114 -6.00 -7.74 -9.86
N TYR A 115 -6.82 -7.92 -8.82
CA TYR A 115 -7.80 -9.02 -8.77
C TYR A 115 -9.24 -8.56 -9.00
N GLN A 116 -9.49 -7.25 -9.06
CA GLN A 116 -10.82 -6.66 -9.20
C GLN A 116 -11.81 -7.18 -8.15
N TRP A 117 -11.30 -7.53 -6.97
CA TRP A 117 -12.12 -7.95 -5.85
C TRP A 117 -12.73 -6.74 -5.15
N SER A 118 -13.98 -6.88 -4.70
CA SER A 118 -14.70 -5.81 -4.02
C SER A 118 -14.20 -5.58 -2.60
N ASP A 119 -14.57 -4.44 -2.01
CA ASP A 119 -14.28 -4.12 -0.60
C ASP A 119 -14.80 -5.19 0.38
N ALA A 120 -15.88 -5.90 0.03
CA ALA A 120 -16.38 -7.02 0.82
C ALA A 120 -15.41 -8.21 0.85
N GLN A 121 -14.71 -8.47 -0.27
CA GLN A 121 -13.65 -9.48 -0.32
C GLN A 121 -12.44 -9.04 0.50
N PHE A 122 -12.07 -7.77 0.43
CA PHE A 122 -10.99 -7.25 1.27
C PHE A 122 -11.32 -7.36 2.77
N ALA A 123 -12.57 -7.15 3.20
CA ALA A 123 -12.96 -7.35 4.59
C ALA A 123 -12.77 -8.81 5.06
N CYS A 124 -13.04 -9.80 4.19
CA CYS A 124 -12.73 -11.20 4.48
C CYS A 124 -11.22 -11.46 4.57
N LEU A 125 -10.43 -10.84 3.68
CA LEU A 125 -8.97 -10.92 3.72
C LEU A 125 -8.40 -10.35 5.02
N ASP A 126 -8.89 -9.18 5.45
CA ASP A 126 -8.44 -8.54 6.69
C ASP A 126 -8.73 -9.40 7.91
N GLN A 127 -9.92 -10.01 8.00
CA GLN A 127 -10.22 -10.97 9.07
C GLN A 127 -9.28 -12.18 9.03
N LEU A 128 -9.03 -12.71 7.83
CA LEU A 128 -8.16 -13.88 7.65
C LEU A 128 -6.73 -13.58 8.08
N TRP A 129 -6.07 -12.58 7.49
CA TRP A 129 -4.67 -12.27 7.80
C TRP A 129 -4.47 -11.64 9.19
N THR A 130 -5.51 -11.02 9.75
CA THR A 130 -5.50 -10.66 11.17
C THR A 130 -5.38 -11.91 12.05
N LYS A 131 -6.11 -12.99 11.73
CA LYS A 131 -6.01 -14.25 12.49
C LYS A 131 -4.70 -15.00 12.24
N GLU A 132 -4.13 -14.90 11.06
CA GLU A 132 -2.86 -15.57 10.71
C GLU A 132 -1.66 -14.91 11.40
N SER A 133 -1.57 -13.58 11.36
CA SER A 133 -0.34 -12.87 11.73
C SER A 133 -0.55 -11.53 12.41
N HIS A 134 -1.79 -11.05 12.53
CA HIS A 134 -2.09 -9.65 12.86
C HIS A 134 -1.35 -8.69 11.91
N TRP A 135 -1.26 -9.05 10.63
CA TRP A 135 -0.55 -8.28 9.59
C TRP A 135 0.94 -8.05 9.87
N ASN A 136 1.55 -8.85 10.75
CA ASN A 136 2.97 -8.75 11.05
C ASN A 136 3.80 -9.58 10.05
N TYR A 137 4.58 -8.90 9.21
CA TYR A 137 5.46 -9.56 8.24
C TYR A 137 6.59 -10.41 8.85
N LYS A 138 6.89 -10.20 10.14
CA LYS A 138 7.86 -11.01 10.89
C LYS A 138 7.20 -12.18 11.63
N ALA A 139 5.88 -12.33 11.55
CA ALA A 139 5.17 -13.39 12.26
C ALA A 139 5.74 -14.76 11.88
N ARG A 140 6.06 -15.57 12.88
CA ARG A 140 6.54 -16.94 12.67
C ARG A 140 5.88 -17.88 13.67
N ASN A 141 5.20 -18.90 13.15
CA ASN A 141 4.72 -19.99 13.97
C ASN A 141 5.91 -20.88 14.40
N LYS A 142 6.14 -21.02 15.71
CA LYS A 142 7.27 -21.79 16.25
C LYS A 142 7.19 -23.29 15.94
N SER A 143 5.98 -23.84 15.90
CA SER A 143 5.74 -25.27 15.71
C SER A 143 5.79 -25.68 14.23
N SER A 144 5.10 -24.93 13.36
CA SER A 144 5.02 -25.29 11.93
C SER A 144 6.11 -24.63 11.07
N GLY A 145 6.68 -23.52 11.53
CA GLY A 145 7.58 -22.70 10.72
C GLY A 145 6.89 -21.78 9.71
N ALA A 146 5.55 -21.72 9.70
CA ALA A 146 4.80 -20.79 8.87
C ALA A 146 5.25 -19.34 9.12
N HIS A 147 5.34 -18.53 8.07
CA HIS A 147 5.98 -17.21 8.14
C HIS A 147 5.21 -16.12 7.39
N GLY A 148 5.31 -14.89 7.92
CA GLY A 148 4.84 -13.69 7.26
C GLY A 148 3.35 -13.42 7.41
N ILE A 149 2.87 -12.41 6.67
CA ILE A 149 1.49 -11.91 6.74
C ILE A 149 0.49 -13.03 6.45
N ALA A 150 0.72 -13.77 5.37
CA ALA A 150 -0.14 -14.86 4.91
C ALA A 150 0.22 -16.24 5.51
N GLN A 151 1.14 -16.31 6.48
CA GLN A 151 1.61 -17.56 7.12
C GLN A 151 1.96 -18.67 6.11
N ALA A 152 2.84 -18.36 5.14
CA ALA A 152 3.26 -19.29 4.10
C ALA A 152 3.97 -20.53 4.66
N LEU A 153 3.61 -21.72 4.16
CA LEU A 153 4.22 -23.00 4.56
C LEU A 153 4.55 -23.91 3.34
N PRO A 154 5.85 -24.24 3.12
CA PRO A 154 7.02 -23.54 3.64
C PRO A 154 7.11 -22.10 3.12
N ALA A 155 7.78 -21.24 3.89
CA ALA A 155 7.94 -19.82 3.57
C ALA A 155 8.70 -19.57 2.25
N THR A 156 9.57 -20.50 1.83
CA THR A 156 10.30 -20.45 0.56
C THR A 156 9.40 -20.42 -0.67
N LYS A 157 8.12 -20.80 -0.54
CA LYS A 157 7.14 -20.62 -1.62
C LYS A 157 6.98 -19.16 -2.07
N MET A 158 7.34 -18.18 -1.24
CA MET A 158 7.29 -16.77 -1.60
C MET A 158 8.38 -16.37 -2.61
N GLU A 159 9.39 -17.20 -2.84
CA GLU A 159 10.50 -16.92 -3.77
C GLU A 159 10.04 -16.81 -5.23
N VAL A 160 8.89 -17.39 -5.59
CA VAL A 160 8.25 -17.18 -6.91
C VAL A 160 7.85 -15.72 -7.15
N VAL A 161 7.64 -14.95 -6.08
CA VAL A 161 7.34 -13.51 -6.17
C VAL A 161 8.63 -12.69 -6.02
N GLY A 162 9.47 -13.05 -5.04
CA GLY A 162 10.73 -12.36 -4.79
C GLY A 162 11.55 -13.06 -3.72
N THR A 163 12.88 -13.03 -3.87
CA THR A 163 13.82 -13.66 -2.93
C THR A 163 13.96 -12.88 -1.62
N ASP A 164 13.46 -11.65 -1.57
CA ASP A 164 13.52 -10.72 -0.44
C ASP A 164 12.34 -10.83 0.54
N TRP A 165 11.52 -11.88 0.41
CA TRP A 165 10.29 -12.10 1.18
C TRP A 165 10.46 -12.04 2.70
N ARG A 166 11.66 -12.26 3.23
CA ARG A 166 11.97 -12.17 4.67
C ARG A 166 11.89 -10.74 5.20
N THR A 167 12.16 -9.75 4.35
CA THR A 167 12.28 -8.34 4.72
C THR A 167 11.33 -7.43 3.94
N ASN A 168 10.65 -7.99 2.94
CA ASN A 168 9.73 -7.29 2.07
C ASN A 168 8.27 -7.79 2.28
N PRO A 169 7.43 -7.02 3.01
CA PRO A 169 6.04 -7.37 3.22
C PRO A 169 5.21 -7.33 1.94
N VAL A 170 5.58 -6.51 0.94
CA VAL A 170 4.90 -6.46 -0.37
C VAL A 170 5.03 -7.80 -1.07
N THR A 171 6.22 -8.40 -1.06
CA THR A 171 6.45 -9.76 -1.59
C THR A 171 5.54 -10.79 -0.89
N GLN A 172 5.39 -10.70 0.43
CA GLN A 172 4.51 -11.59 1.19
C GLN A 172 3.02 -11.41 0.84
N ILE A 173 2.56 -10.15 0.72
CA ILE A 173 1.19 -9.81 0.35
C ILE A 173 0.89 -10.32 -1.05
N THR A 174 1.73 -10.01 -2.03
CA THR A 174 1.56 -10.43 -3.43
C THR A 174 1.50 -11.96 -3.54
N TRP A 175 2.37 -12.67 -2.84
CA TRP A 175 2.32 -14.13 -2.79
C TRP A 175 1.01 -14.64 -2.16
N GLY A 176 0.60 -14.06 -1.02
CA GLY A 176 -0.61 -14.46 -0.31
C GLY A 176 -1.88 -14.25 -1.14
N LEU A 177 -1.99 -13.13 -1.85
CA LEU A 177 -3.10 -12.84 -2.74
C LEU A 177 -3.13 -13.82 -3.94
N LYS A 178 -1.97 -14.09 -4.54
CA LYS A 178 -1.84 -15.08 -5.62
C LYS A 178 -2.30 -16.46 -5.16
N TYR A 179 -1.84 -16.91 -3.99
CA TYR A 179 -2.24 -18.19 -3.41
C TYR A 179 -3.75 -18.27 -3.14
N ILE A 180 -4.36 -17.19 -2.64
CA ILE A 180 -5.81 -17.12 -2.43
C ILE A 180 -6.56 -17.24 -3.75
N SER A 181 -6.12 -16.51 -4.78
CA SER A 181 -6.74 -16.53 -6.10
C SER A 181 -6.69 -17.94 -6.71
N GLU A 182 -5.52 -18.57 -6.70
CA GLU A 182 -5.31 -19.89 -7.31
C GLU A 182 -6.06 -21.03 -6.58
N ARG A 183 -6.13 -20.98 -5.25
CA ARG A 183 -6.67 -22.09 -4.44
C ARG A 183 -8.13 -21.92 -4.01
N TYR A 184 -8.57 -20.68 -3.81
CA TYR A 184 -9.90 -20.37 -3.29
C TYR A 184 -10.71 -19.47 -4.19
N GLU A 185 -10.14 -18.96 -5.29
CA GLU A 185 -10.72 -17.97 -6.19
C GLU A 185 -10.96 -16.59 -5.55
N THR A 186 -11.37 -16.53 -4.27
CA THR A 186 -11.70 -15.27 -3.56
C THR A 186 -11.32 -15.32 -2.08
N PRO A 187 -11.02 -14.16 -1.45
CA PRO A 187 -10.73 -14.07 -0.02
C PRO A 187 -11.86 -14.57 0.88
N CYS A 188 -13.12 -14.33 0.54
CA CYS A 188 -14.24 -14.82 1.35
C CYS A 188 -14.38 -16.36 1.30
N LYS A 189 -14.04 -17.00 0.16
CA LYS A 189 -13.96 -18.47 0.10
C LYS A 189 -12.81 -19.00 0.98
N ALA A 190 -11.65 -18.35 0.95
CA ALA A 190 -10.52 -18.67 1.83
C ALA A 190 -10.88 -18.51 3.32
N TRP A 191 -11.50 -17.39 3.69
CA TRP A 191 -11.96 -17.11 5.05
C TRP A 191 -13.00 -18.13 5.53
N SER A 192 -13.94 -18.51 4.66
CA SER A 192 -14.92 -19.56 4.94
C SER A 192 -14.24 -20.89 5.26
N LYS A 193 -13.21 -21.26 4.49
CA LYS A 193 -12.38 -22.44 4.74
C LYS A 193 -11.64 -22.35 6.07
N PHE A 194 -10.98 -21.23 6.36
CA PHE A 194 -10.30 -20.98 7.63
C PHE A 194 -11.22 -21.14 8.84
N LYS A 195 -12.44 -20.60 8.78
CA LYS A 195 -13.41 -20.73 9.88
C LYS A 195 -13.74 -22.19 10.22
N ARG A 196 -13.73 -23.09 9.24
CA ARG A 196 -14.02 -24.52 9.45
C ARG A 196 -12.81 -25.34 9.87
N SER A 197 -11.64 -25.06 9.31
CA SER A 197 -10.48 -25.94 9.48
C SER A 197 -9.26 -25.31 10.15
N ARG A 198 -9.32 -24.02 10.51
CA ARG A 198 -8.19 -23.24 11.05
C ARG A 198 -6.98 -23.14 10.11
N TRP A 199 -7.20 -23.45 8.83
CA TRP A 199 -6.24 -23.31 7.75
C TRP A 199 -6.98 -22.92 6.48
N TYR A 200 -6.26 -22.19 5.62
CA TYR A 200 -6.57 -21.94 4.22
C TYR A 200 -5.27 -22.19 3.43
#